data_AF-A0A661L9S8-F1
#
_entry.id   AF-A0A661L9S8-F1
#
_cell.length_a   1.000
_cell.length_b   1.000
_cell.length_c   1.000
_cell.angle_alpha   90.00
_cell.angle_beta   90.00
_cell.angle_gamma   90.00
#
_symmetry.space_group_name_H-M   'P 1'
#
loop_
_entity.id
_entity.type
_entity.pdbx_description
1 polymer ?
#
loop_
_entity_poly.entity_id
_entity_poly.type
_entity_poly.pdbx_seq_one_letter_code
_entity_poly.pdbx_strand_id
1 'polypeptide(L)'
;LKALIYRNLRGITKLVELEFELWNNPSIAEPLGLDPRKRPPSDERFSEFLRVHPNGYFQRVREALVYQLITEGVISGRGVGLDSCPIKALVRENNLKTSKKDRYDKYHLPSGDTDVRLGVCVHFPSPFQKKIHYFWGYRNHIVNDLDSELPLVETTLQANKDEKKVGLSLLEKLCQDFSLPTEVVAGDANYDVEAILRYIIEEMKAEAMIPRNPRNTQDTHYTLKKDGVYCQAALPVYRKGKMTVKGITYLQYSCPLHWRKEFRGQYLLCPAGHPKFLRQKGRNVLIRMTPSIREKIDYGTQRFKEIYNKRNSVERVFSRLLAISMQNPSVKGLRAVQNHCTIAHITVLLVALTAHRMGCDDKIRFVKSFVPNFLA
;
A
#
# COMPACT_ATOMS: atom_id res chain seq x y z
N LEU A 1 -25.66 5.43 7.69
CA LEU A 1 -24.45 4.68 8.12
C LEU A 1 -24.75 3.26 8.61
N LYS A 2 -25.53 3.09 9.70
CA LYS A 2 -25.83 1.76 10.29
C LYS A 2 -26.30 0.71 9.25
N ALA A 3 -27.22 1.05 8.36
CA ALA A 3 -27.67 0.16 7.28
C ALA A 3 -26.55 -0.28 6.32
N LEU A 4 -25.55 0.56 6.05
CA LEU A 4 -24.40 0.21 5.21
C LEU A 4 -23.39 -0.68 5.95
N ILE A 5 -23.29 -0.55 7.28
CA ILE A 5 -22.54 -1.49 8.12
C ILE A 5 -23.26 -2.85 8.12
N TYR A 6 -24.58 -2.86 8.31
CA TYR A 6 -25.41 -4.06 8.22
C TYR A 6 -25.26 -4.77 6.87
N ARG A 7 -25.26 -4.02 5.76
CA ARG A 7 -24.96 -4.53 4.41
C ARG A 7 -23.66 -5.34 4.38
N ASN A 8 -22.58 -4.79 4.95
CA ASN A 8 -21.28 -5.47 5.00
C ASN A 8 -21.33 -6.74 5.85
N LEU A 9 -21.99 -6.68 7.02
CA LEU A 9 -22.14 -7.84 7.92
C LEU A 9 -22.89 -8.99 7.25
N ARG A 10 -23.94 -8.69 6.48
CA ARG A 10 -24.70 -9.69 5.71
C ARG A 10 -24.02 -10.12 4.41
N GLY A 11 -22.93 -9.47 4.01
CA GLY A 11 -22.28 -9.72 2.73
C GLY A 11 -23.11 -9.31 1.52
N ILE A 12 -24.05 -8.37 1.68
CA ILE A 12 -24.90 -7.86 0.60
C ILE A 12 -24.06 -7.00 -0.34
N THR A 13 -24.07 -7.32 -1.63
CA THR A 13 -23.13 -6.71 -2.58
C THR A 13 -23.69 -5.45 -3.23
N LYS A 14 -24.99 -5.40 -3.51
CA LYS A 14 -25.64 -4.26 -4.19
C LYS A 14 -26.49 -3.43 -3.25
N LEU A 15 -26.65 -2.13 -3.55
CA LEU A 15 -27.51 -1.25 -2.77
C LEU A 15 -29.01 -1.59 -2.95
N VAL A 16 -29.41 -2.04 -4.14
CA VAL A 16 -30.77 -2.51 -4.41
C VAL A 16 -31.13 -3.73 -3.55
N GLU A 17 -30.16 -4.64 -3.33
CA GLU A 17 -30.34 -5.79 -2.44
C GLU A 17 -30.50 -5.35 -0.98
N LEU A 18 -29.84 -4.26 -0.56
CA LEU A 18 -30.02 -3.68 0.78
C LEU A 18 -31.41 -3.03 0.93
N GLU A 19 -31.88 -2.28 -0.08
CA GLU A 19 -33.25 -1.74 -0.08
C GLU A 19 -34.27 -2.87 0.06
N PHE A 20 -34.12 -3.92 -0.77
CA PHE A 20 -35.00 -5.09 -0.74
C PHE A 20 -34.97 -5.78 0.63
N GLU A 21 -33.79 -6.01 1.21
CA GLU A 21 -33.64 -6.64 2.53
C GLU A 21 -34.32 -5.83 3.63
N LEU A 22 -34.14 -4.51 3.65
CA LEU A 22 -34.74 -3.63 4.65
C LEU A 22 -36.26 -3.51 4.50
N TRP A 23 -36.76 -3.59 3.27
CA TRP A 23 -38.20 -3.55 2.99
C TRP A 23 -38.89 -4.84 3.43
N ASN A 24 -38.28 -5.99 3.18
CA ASN A 24 -38.86 -7.29 3.53
C ASN A 24 -38.62 -7.71 5.00
N ASN A 25 -37.70 -7.06 5.71
CA ASN A 25 -37.41 -7.34 7.12
C ASN A 25 -37.54 -6.08 8.00
N PRO A 26 -38.76 -5.58 8.26
CA PRO A 26 -38.97 -4.37 9.08
C PRO A 26 -38.40 -4.47 10.50
N SER A 27 -38.30 -5.67 11.07
CA SER A 27 -37.67 -5.91 12.39
C SER A 27 -36.20 -5.49 12.44
N ILE A 28 -35.52 -5.45 11.30
CA ILE A 28 -34.12 -5.03 11.18
C ILE A 28 -34.03 -3.51 11.03
N ALA A 29 -35.07 -2.84 10.54
CA ALA A 29 -35.07 -1.40 10.30
C ALA A 29 -34.92 -0.60 11.60
N GLU A 30 -35.63 -0.99 12.67
CA GLU A 30 -35.64 -0.29 13.95
C GLU A 30 -34.26 -0.22 14.63
N PRO A 31 -33.51 -1.32 14.83
CA PRO A 31 -32.14 -1.27 15.36
C PRO A 31 -31.17 -0.40 14.54
N LEU A 32 -31.43 -0.26 13.24
CA LEU A 32 -30.66 0.58 12.34
C LEU A 32 -31.06 2.07 12.40
N GLY A 33 -32.07 2.41 13.20
CA GLY A 33 -32.60 3.77 13.33
C GLY A 33 -33.50 4.19 12.17
N LEU A 34 -34.09 3.23 11.46
CA LEU A 34 -35.07 3.47 10.40
C LEU A 34 -36.47 3.19 10.93
N ASP A 35 -37.46 3.93 10.46
CA ASP A 35 -38.87 3.73 10.83
C ASP A 35 -39.43 2.48 10.10
N PRO A 36 -39.79 1.39 10.81
CA PRO A 36 -40.27 0.15 10.20
C PRO A 36 -41.59 0.31 9.44
N ARG A 37 -42.34 1.37 9.71
CA ARG A 37 -43.64 1.65 9.07
C ARG A 37 -43.49 2.43 7.78
N LYS A 38 -42.30 2.93 7.47
CA LYS A 38 -42.00 3.71 6.28
C LYS A 38 -41.14 2.91 5.31
N ARG A 39 -41.19 3.30 4.05
CA ARG A 39 -40.28 2.77 3.04
C ARG A 39 -38.82 3.09 3.45
N PRO A 40 -37.91 2.11 3.44
CA PRO A 40 -36.50 2.36 3.73
C PRO A 40 -35.90 3.26 2.63
N PRO A 41 -34.72 3.85 2.89
CA PRO A 41 -34.01 4.60 1.87
C PRO A 41 -33.80 3.75 0.61
N SER A 42 -34.06 4.33 -0.56
CA SER A 42 -33.80 3.66 -1.83
C SER A 42 -32.30 3.48 -2.08
N ASP A 43 -31.96 2.61 -3.02
CA ASP A 43 -30.57 2.44 -3.46
C ASP A 43 -29.95 3.77 -3.96
N GLU A 44 -30.73 4.64 -4.60
CA GLU A 44 -30.25 5.97 -5.00
C GLU A 44 -29.95 6.85 -3.79
N ARG A 45 -30.75 6.78 -2.73
CA ARG A 45 -30.50 7.53 -1.48
C ARG A 45 -29.25 7.03 -0.76
N PHE A 46 -28.99 5.72 -0.76
CA PHE A 46 -27.72 5.19 -0.25
C PHE A 46 -26.52 5.62 -1.12
N SER A 47 -26.68 5.59 -2.43
CA SER A 47 -25.65 6.04 -3.38
C SER A 47 -25.35 7.53 -3.23
N GLU A 48 -26.38 8.35 -3.09
CA GLU A 48 -26.28 9.80 -2.82
C GLU A 48 -25.60 10.06 -1.47
N PHE A 49 -26.00 9.35 -0.41
CA PHE A 49 -25.36 9.44 0.91
C PHE A 49 -23.85 9.22 0.82
N LEU A 50 -23.42 8.17 0.12
CA LEU A 50 -22.00 7.87 -0.10
C LEU A 50 -21.28 8.93 -0.95
N ARG A 51 -21.98 9.61 -1.87
CA ARG A 51 -21.39 10.60 -2.79
C ARG A 51 -21.32 12.00 -2.21
N VAL A 52 -22.26 12.39 -1.37
CA VAL A 52 -22.38 13.77 -0.86
C VAL A 52 -21.54 13.96 0.39
N HIS A 53 -21.48 12.96 1.28
CA HIS A 53 -20.80 13.10 2.57
C HIS A 53 -19.27 13.14 2.42
N PRO A 54 -18.58 14.08 3.08
CA PRO A 54 -17.13 14.12 3.06
C PRO A 54 -16.55 12.89 3.77
N ASN A 55 -15.45 12.33 3.23
CA ASN A 55 -14.84 11.13 3.79
C ASN A 55 -14.42 11.30 5.26
N GLY A 56 -14.02 12.51 5.65
CA GLY A 56 -13.70 12.84 7.04
C GLY A 56 -14.80 12.50 8.06
N TYR A 57 -16.08 12.47 7.65
CA TYR A 57 -17.17 12.02 8.53
C TYR A 57 -16.99 10.55 8.93
N PHE A 58 -16.69 9.67 7.97
CA PHE A 58 -16.49 8.25 8.22
C PHE A 58 -15.13 7.98 8.86
N GLN A 59 -14.09 8.73 8.48
CA GLN A 59 -12.77 8.61 9.10
C GLN A 59 -12.82 8.86 10.60
N ARG A 60 -13.56 9.87 11.07
CA ARG A 60 -13.73 10.13 12.51
C ARG A 60 -14.34 8.94 13.25
N VAL A 61 -15.33 8.27 12.66
CA VAL A 61 -15.95 7.07 13.26
C VAL A 61 -14.93 5.93 13.33
N ARG A 62 -14.17 5.72 12.25
CA ARG A 62 -13.10 4.72 12.20
C ARG A 62 -12.02 5.00 13.25
N GLU A 63 -11.54 6.24 13.33
CA GLU A 63 -10.52 6.71 14.26
C GLU A 63 -10.97 6.54 15.72
N ALA A 64 -12.23 6.87 16.03
CA ALA A 64 -12.81 6.63 17.35
C ALA A 64 -12.85 5.13 17.72
N LEU A 65 -13.17 4.24 16.78
CA LEU A 65 -13.14 2.79 17.01
C LEU A 65 -11.73 2.27 17.23
N VAL A 66 -10.75 2.73 16.45
CA VAL A 66 -9.33 2.37 16.64
C VAL A 66 -8.86 2.84 18.02
N TYR A 67 -9.18 4.08 18.41
CA TYR A 67 -8.84 4.61 19.73
C TYR A 67 -9.43 3.77 20.87
N GLN A 68 -10.69 3.35 20.75
CA GLN A 68 -11.32 2.47 21.74
C GLN A 68 -10.62 1.11 21.83
N LEU A 69 -10.31 0.50 20.69
CA LEU A 69 -9.61 -0.79 20.64
C LEU A 69 -8.18 -0.73 21.20
N ILE A 70 -7.48 0.40 21.03
CA ILE A 70 -6.17 0.64 21.66
C ILE A 70 -6.34 0.78 23.18
N THR A 71 -7.32 1.57 23.61
CA THR A 71 -7.59 1.84 25.04
C THR A 71 -8.01 0.56 25.78
N GLU A 72 -8.78 -0.31 25.14
CA GLU A 72 -9.21 -1.62 25.65
C GLU A 72 -8.11 -2.70 25.51
N GLY A 73 -6.93 -2.37 24.97
CA GLY A 73 -5.79 -3.28 24.89
C GLY A 73 -5.88 -4.35 23.79
N VAL A 74 -6.89 -4.30 22.92
CA VAL A 74 -7.05 -5.22 21.78
C VAL A 74 -5.98 -4.96 20.72
N ILE A 75 -5.64 -3.69 20.50
CA ILE A 75 -4.59 -3.26 19.57
C ILE A 75 -3.36 -2.85 20.37
N SER A 76 -2.24 -3.55 20.14
CA SER A 76 -0.99 -3.21 20.81
C SER A 76 -0.24 -2.06 20.13
N GLY A 77 -0.30 -1.99 18.80
CA GLY A 77 0.46 -1.04 17.99
C GLY A 77 1.98 -1.30 17.97
N ARG A 78 2.47 -2.39 18.56
CA ARG A 78 3.91 -2.68 18.64
C ARG A 78 4.53 -3.03 17.29
N GLY A 79 3.78 -3.75 16.47
CA GLY A 79 4.15 -4.05 15.09
C GLY A 79 3.08 -3.57 14.15
N VAL A 80 3.46 -2.84 13.10
CA VAL A 80 2.54 -2.39 12.05
C VAL A 80 2.95 -2.87 10.67
N GLY A 81 1.96 -3.18 9.83
CA GLY A 81 2.14 -3.64 8.45
C GLY A 81 1.58 -2.64 7.44
N LEU A 82 2.31 -2.40 6.34
CA LEU A 82 1.90 -1.50 5.26
C LEU A 82 1.69 -2.26 3.95
N ASP A 83 0.54 -2.06 3.32
CA ASP A 83 0.27 -2.55 1.97
C ASP A 83 -0.87 -1.78 1.29
N SER A 84 -1.16 -2.10 0.03
CA SER A 84 -2.32 -1.59 -0.68
C SER A 84 -2.98 -2.62 -1.59
N CYS A 85 -4.30 -2.54 -1.71
CA CYS A 85 -5.08 -3.41 -2.59
C CYS A 85 -5.76 -2.62 -3.73
N PRO A 86 -5.87 -3.21 -4.93
CA PRO A 86 -6.60 -2.60 -6.04
C PRO A 86 -8.11 -2.65 -5.81
N ILE A 87 -8.80 -1.58 -6.19
CA ILE A 87 -10.26 -1.48 -6.23
C ILE A 87 -10.65 -1.24 -7.69
N LYS A 88 -11.18 -2.26 -8.36
CA LYS A 88 -11.56 -2.17 -9.77
C LYS A 88 -12.87 -1.41 -9.91
N ALA A 89 -12.90 -0.42 -10.79
CA ALA A 89 -14.13 0.32 -11.06
C ALA A 89 -15.06 -0.44 -12.02
N LEU A 90 -16.36 -0.16 -11.90
CA LEU A 90 -17.40 -0.70 -12.78
C LEU A 90 -17.46 0.07 -14.11
N VAL A 91 -16.40 -0.07 -14.91
CA VAL A 91 -16.25 0.56 -16.23
C VAL A 91 -16.04 -0.49 -17.32
N ARG A 92 -16.46 -0.20 -18.55
CA ARG A 92 -16.44 -1.15 -19.69
C ARG A 92 -15.01 -1.60 -20.03
N GLU A 93 -14.04 -0.73 -19.79
CA GLU A 93 -12.60 -0.89 -19.97
C GLU A 93 -12.00 -1.97 -19.07
N ASN A 94 -12.66 -2.30 -17.95
CA ASN A 94 -12.23 -3.42 -17.10
C ASN A 94 -12.84 -4.76 -17.53
N ASN A 95 -13.88 -4.75 -18.39
CA ASN A 95 -14.49 -5.97 -18.90
C ASN A 95 -13.71 -6.52 -20.09
N LEU A 96 -12.89 -7.55 -19.88
CA LEU A 96 -12.08 -8.18 -20.92
C LEU A 96 -12.91 -8.80 -22.05
N LYS A 97 -14.20 -9.09 -21.83
CA LYS A 97 -15.11 -9.62 -22.85
C LYS A 97 -15.62 -8.56 -23.83
N THR A 98 -15.51 -7.27 -23.49
CA THR A 98 -15.96 -6.17 -24.35
C THR A 98 -14.86 -5.82 -25.35
N SER A 99 -15.17 -5.76 -26.65
CA SER A 99 -14.22 -5.22 -27.63
C SER A 99 -14.07 -3.71 -27.42
N LYS A 100 -12.87 -3.27 -27.03
CA LYS A 100 -12.54 -1.86 -26.85
C LYS A 100 -11.12 -1.59 -27.33
N LYS A 101 -11.02 -0.73 -28.35
CA LYS A 101 -9.74 -0.20 -28.83
C LYS A 101 -9.12 0.68 -27.74
N ASP A 102 -7.79 0.67 -27.65
CA ASP A 102 -7.02 1.56 -26.76
C ASP A 102 -7.46 1.49 -25.28
N ARG A 103 -7.85 0.28 -24.83
CA ARG A 103 -8.37 0.01 -23.47
C ARG A 103 -7.55 0.60 -22.33
N TYR A 104 -6.23 0.68 -22.50
CA TYR A 104 -5.29 1.13 -21.48
C TYR A 104 -4.63 2.47 -21.82
N ASP A 105 -5.23 3.26 -22.71
CA ASP A 105 -4.78 4.63 -22.94
C ASP A 105 -5.11 5.51 -21.73
N LYS A 106 -4.07 5.91 -21.00
CA LYS A 106 -4.17 6.75 -19.80
C LYS A 106 -4.73 8.16 -20.07
N TYR A 107 -4.74 8.62 -21.32
CA TYR A 107 -5.27 9.93 -21.70
C TYR A 107 -6.77 9.88 -22.03
N HIS A 108 -7.31 8.69 -22.28
CA HIS A 108 -8.73 8.50 -22.55
C HIS A 108 -9.46 8.01 -21.29
N LEU A 109 -10.09 8.95 -20.57
CA LEU A 109 -10.80 8.63 -19.33
C LEU A 109 -12.10 7.85 -19.60
N PRO A 110 -12.38 6.79 -18.83
CA PRO A 110 -13.65 6.05 -18.92
C PRO A 110 -14.88 6.95 -18.69
N SER A 111 -15.86 6.88 -19.58
CA SER A 111 -17.12 7.64 -19.42
C SER A 111 -17.98 7.15 -18.25
N GLY A 112 -17.82 5.88 -17.86
CA GLY A 112 -18.59 5.25 -16.79
C GLY A 112 -18.24 5.76 -15.39
N ASP A 113 -17.04 6.31 -15.20
CA ASP A 113 -16.54 6.94 -13.97
C ASP A 113 -15.30 7.77 -14.35
N THR A 114 -15.40 9.10 -14.36
CA THR A 114 -14.31 9.98 -14.82
C THR A 114 -13.21 10.18 -13.78
N ASP A 115 -13.42 9.75 -12.53
CA ASP A 115 -12.45 9.87 -11.45
C ASP A 115 -11.42 8.73 -11.46
N VAL A 116 -11.69 7.63 -12.17
CA VAL A 116 -10.78 6.48 -12.18
C VAL A 116 -9.49 6.79 -12.90
N ARG A 117 -8.40 6.15 -12.49
CA ARG A 117 -7.12 6.23 -13.19
C ARG A 117 -6.56 4.84 -13.44
N LEU A 118 -5.68 4.73 -14.42
CA LEU A 118 -5.04 3.47 -14.78
C LEU A 118 -4.04 3.08 -13.69
N GLY A 119 -4.21 1.88 -13.15
CA GLY A 119 -3.33 1.25 -12.18
C GLY A 119 -2.71 -0.02 -12.73
N VAL A 120 -1.72 -0.54 -11.99
CA VAL A 120 -1.02 -1.78 -12.31
C VAL A 120 -1.15 -2.76 -11.15
N CYS A 121 -1.41 -4.02 -11.48
CA CYS A 121 -1.35 -5.17 -10.59
C CYS A 121 -0.44 -6.23 -11.20
N VAL A 122 0.27 -6.96 -10.34
CA VAL A 122 1.03 -8.14 -10.76
C VAL A 122 0.21 -9.36 -10.37
N HIS A 123 -0.19 -10.15 -11.36
CA HIS A 123 -0.77 -11.47 -11.15
C HIS A 123 0.28 -12.54 -11.35
N PHE A 124 0.20 -13.59 -10.55
CA PHE A 124 1.02 -14.78 -10.68
C PHE A 124 0.13 -15.94 -11.11
N PRO A 125 -0.15 -16.12 -12.42
CA PRO A 125 -0.94 -17.24 -12.92
C PRO A 125 -0.32 -18.61 -12.54
N SER A 126 1.01 -18.66 -12.43
CA SER A 126 1.79 -19.80 -11.96
C SER A 126 2.84 -19.31 -10.97
N PRO A 127 3.34 -20.16 -10.05
CA PRO A 127 4.46 -19.80 -9.19
C PRO A 127 5.61 -19.22 -10.01
N PHE A 128 6.16 -18.08 -9.58
CA PHE A 128 7.27 -17.37 -10.22
C PHE A 128 6.99 -16.74 -11.61
N GLN A 129 5.82 -16.96 -12.23
CA GLN A 129 5.47 -16.32 -13.50
C GLN A 129 4.73 -15.00 -13.27
N LYS A 130 5.41 -13.87 -13.48
CA LYS A 130 4.82 -12.54 -13.30
C LYS A 130 4.07 -12.10 -14.55
N LYS A 131 2.78 -11.82 -14.43
CA LYS A 131 1.97 -11.16 -15.47
C LYS A 131 1.51 -9.80 -14.98
N ILE A 132 1.84 -8.76 -15.74
CA ILE A 132 1.40 -7.40 -15.46
C ILE A 132 -0.04 -7.25 -16.00
N HIS A 133 -0.95 -6.84 -15.14
CA HIS A 133 -2.32 -6.48 -15.50
C HIS A 133 -2.57 -5.01 -15.21
N TYR A 134 -3.17 -4.35 -16.19
CA TYR A 134 -3.64 -2.98 -16.05
C TYR A 134 -5.12 -3.00 -15.67
N PHE A 135 -5.54 -2.06 -14.85
CA PHE A 135 -6.95 -1.89 -14.48
C PHE A 135 -7.27 -0.42 -14.30
N TRP A 136 -8.52 -0.03 -14.55
CA TRP A 136 -9.03 1.28 -14.23
C TRP A 136 -9.69 1.26 -12.85
N GLY A 137 -9.27 2.15 -11.96
CA GLY A 137 -9.94 2.26 -10.67
C GLY A 137 -9.14 3.04 -9.64
N TYR A 138 -9.20 2.51 -8.43
CA TYR A 138 -8.66 3.10 -7.21
C TYR A 138 -7.75 2.08 -6.51
N ARG A 139 -7.05 2.53 -5.47
CA ARG A 139 -6.32 1.68 -4.54
C ARG A 139 -6.67 2.09 -3.12
N ASN A 140 -6.94 1.11 -2.27
CA ASN A 140 -7.03 1.30 -0.83
C ASN A 140 -5.68 0.94 -0.21
N HIS A 141 -5.09 1.88 0.51
CA HIS A 141 -3.81 1.73 1.19
C HIS A 141 -4.08 1.65 2.69
N ILE A 142 -3.43 0.73 3.39
CA ILE A 142 -3.71 0.49 4.79
C ILE A 142 -2.42 0.36 5.59
N VAL A 143 -2.51 0.76 6.86
CA VAL A 143 -1.60 0.33 7.92
C VAL A 143 -2.42 -0.47 8.93
N ASN A 144 -2.00 -1.68 9.27
CA ASN A 144 -2.66 -2.52 10.27
C ASN A 144 -1.71 -2.92 11.39
N ASP A 145 -2.26 -3.28 12.54
CA ASP A 145 -1.53 -3.92 13.62
C ASP A 145 -1.21 -5.38 13.23
N LEU A 146 0.03 -5.81 13.41
CA LEU A 146 0.51 -7.12 12.96
C LEU A 146 -0.04 -8.28 13.80
N ASP A 147 -0.36 -8.04 15.08
CA ASP A 147 -0.74 -9.09 16.02
C ASP A 147 -2.27 -9.28 16.09
N SER A 148 -3.03 -8.21 16.28
CA SER A 148 -4.51 -8.23 16.23
C SER A 148 -5.05 -8.39 14.81
N GLU A 149 -4.25 -8.01 13.80
CA GLU A 149 -4.63 -7.90 12.40
C GLU A 149 -5.74 -6.85 12.17
N LEU A 150 -5.83 -5.80 12.98
CA LEU A 150 -6.86 -4.78 12.82
C LEU A 150 -6.33 -3.55 12.05
N PRO A 151 -7.13 -2.96 11.14
CA PRO A 151 -6.70 -1.77 10.38
C PRO A 151 -6.62 -0.53 11.29
N LEU A 152 -5.48 0.16 11.27
CA LEU A 152 -5.19 1.35 12.08
C LEU A 152 -5.40 2.65 11.33
N VAL A 153 -4.98 2.69 10.06
CA VAL A 153 -5.12 3.86 9.17
C VAL A 153 -5.41 3.35 7.77
N GLU A 154 -6.27 4.05 7.04
CA GLU A 154 -6.54 3.74 5.64
C GLU A 154 -6.73 5.00 4.80
N THR A 155 -6.43 4.90 3.51
CA THR A 155 -6.81 5.91 2.52
C THR A 155 -7.10 5.26 1.18
N THR A 156 -8.16 5.70 0.50
CA THR A 156 -8.46 5.32 -0.88
C THR A 156 -8.15 6.45 -1.83
N LEU A 157 -7.34 6.16 -2.85
CA LEU A 157 -6.89 7.11 -3.86
C LEU A 157 -7.03 6.53 -5.27
N GLN A 158 -6.89 7.37 -6.28
CA GLN A 158 -6.80 6.95 -7.67
C GLN A 158 -5.62 5.97 -7.88
N ALA A 159 -5.80 4.95 -8.72
CA ALA A 159 -4.84 3.86 -8.84
C ALA A 159 -3.48 4.23 -9.46
N ASN A 160 -3.33 5.44 -10.01
CA ASN A 160 -2.08 5.96 -10.57
C ASN A 160 -1.20 6.69 -9.54
N LYS A 161 -1.66 6.85 -8.29
CA LYS A 161 -0.87 7.48 -7.24
C LYS A 161 0.29 6.57 -6.84
N ASP A 162 1.44 7.18 -6.58
CA ASP A 162 2.66 6.45 -6.20
C ASP A 162 2.49 5.82 -4.81
N GLU A 163 2.35 4.50 -4.77
CA GLU A 163 2.16 3.72 -3.54
C GLU A 163 3.21 4.05 -2.47
N LYS A 164 4.45 4.37 -2.87
CA LYS A 164 5.55 4.69 -1.94
C LYS A 164 5.27 5.98 -1.18
N LYS A 165 4.81 7.01 -1.90
CA LYS A 165 4.49 8.31 -1.31
C LYS A 165 3.28 8.20 -0.39
N VAL A 166 2.25 7.48 -0.83
CA VAL A 166 1.06 7.24 -0.02
C VAL A 166 1.40 6.45 1.25
N GLY A 167 2.28 5.45 1.13
CA GLY A 167 2.77 4.67 2.26
C GLY A 167 3.48 5.51 3.32
N LEU A 168 4.36 6.43 2.89
CA LEU A 168 4.99 7.39 3.82
C LEU A 168 3.94 8.26 4.52
N SER A 169 3.00 8.84 3.78
CA SER A 169 1.94 9.67 4.35
C SER A 169 1.03 8.90 5.32
N LEU A 170 0.84 7.60 5.12
CA LEU A 170 0.10 6.76 6.07
C LEU A 170 0.87 6.53 7.38
N LEU A 171 2.18 6.35 7.32
CA LEU A 171 3.02 6.24 8.54
C LEU A 171 3.05 7.57 9.30
N GLU A 172 3.14 8.69 8.58
CA GLU A 172 3.01 10.03 9.16
C GLU A 172 1.66 10.21 9.85
N LYS A 173 0.57 9.84 9.17
CA LYS A 173 -0.78 9.90 9.73
C LYS A 173 -0.93 8.99 10.96
N LEU A 174 -0.36 7.78 10.93
CA LEU A 174 -0.36 6.87 12.08
C LEU A 174 0.24 7.55 13.32
N CYS A 175 1.41 8.16 13.20
CA CYS A 175 2.10 8.80 14.31
C CYS A 175 1.40 10.08 14.80
N GLN A 176 0.73 10.80 13.90
CA GLN A 176 -0.05 11.99 14.22
C GLN A 176 -1.35 11.65 14.96
N ASP A 177 -2.06 10.63 14.49
CA ASP A 177 -3.38 10.26 15.00
C ASP A 177 -3.30 9.39 16.26
N PHE A 178 -2.25 8.56 16.37
CA PHE A 178 -2.13 7.56 17.43
C PHE A 178 -0.71 7.56 18.04
N SER A 179 -0.63 7.77 19.36
CA SER A 179 0.61 7.63 20.13
C SER A 179 0.88 6.16 20.47
N LEU A 180 1.25 5.36 19.45
CA LEU A 180 1.51 3.93 19.61
C LEU A 180 3.00 3.64 19.89
N PRO A 181 3.34 2.65 20.75
CA PRO A 181 4.70 2.21 20.98
C PRO A 181 5.18 1.33 19.81
N THR A 182 5.28 1.89 18.61
CA THR A 182 5.63 1.14 17.41
C THR A 182 7.11 0.77 17.44
N GLU A 183 7.39 -0.52 17.58
CA GLU A 183 8.73 -1.10 17.59
C GLU A 183 9.14 -1.61 16.20
N VAL A 184 8.16 -2.01 15.39
CA VAL A 184 8.39 -2.66 14.09
C VAL A 184 7.45 -2.11 13.02
N VAL A 185 8.01 -1.84 11.84
CA VAL A 185 7.23 -1.55 10.62
C VAL A 185 7.60 -2.55 9.53
N ALA A 186 6.62 -3.35 9.09
CA ALA A 186 6.79 -4.35 8.04
C ALA A 186 6.07 -3.92 6.74
N GLY A 187 6.65 -4.29 5.60
CA GLY A 187 6.04 -3.99 4.30
C GLY A 187 6.74 -4.69 3.16
N ASP A 188 6.12 -4.65 1.99
CA ASP A 188 6.68 -5.24 0.77
C ASP A 188 7.97 -4.58 0.30
N ALA A 189 8.77 -5.33 -0.48
CA ALA A 189 9.97 -4.82 -1.14
C ALA A 189 9.72 -3.56 -2.00
N ASN A 190 8.45 -3.31 -2.39
CA ASN A 190 8.07 -2.09 -3.06
C ASN A 190 8.32 -0.84 -2.18
N TYR A 191 8.22 -0.96 -0.87
CA TYR A 191 8.44 0.13 0.09
C TYR A 191 9.90 0.30 0.51
N ASP A 192 10.85 -0.45 -0.08
CA ASP A 192 12.30 -0.23 0.06
C ASP A 192 12.72 1.09 -0.62
N VAL A 193 12.39 2.19 0.04
CA VAL A 193 12.63 3.57 -0.39
C VAL A 193 13.29 4.28 0.77
N GLU A 194 14.37 4.99 0.47
CA GLU A 194 15.19 5.61 1.51
C GLU A 194 14.42 6.59 2.41
N ALA A 195 13.48 7.35 1.85
CA ALA A 195 12.63 8.24 2.64
C ALA A 195 11.76 7.48 3.67
N ILE A 196 11.17 6.36 3.27
CA ILE A 196 10.35 5.51 4.16
C ILE A 196 11.24 4.88 5.24
N LEU A 197 12.37 4.29 4.84
CA LEU A 197 13.30 3.66 5.78
C LEU A 197 13.87 4.68 6.80
N ARG A 198 14.20 5.90 6.36
CA ARG A 198 14.63 6.98 7.25
C ARG A 198 13.52 7.36 8.22
N TYR A 199 12.29 7.52 7.75
CA TYR A 199 11.16 7.83 8.61
C TYR A 199 10.97 6.77 9.70
N ILE A 200 10.97 5.49 9.33
CA ILE A 200 10.82 4.37 10.27
C ILE A 200 11.96 4.35 11.31
N ILE A 201 13.22 4.40 10.86
CA ILE A 201 14.37 4.20 11.75
C ILE A 201 14.71 5.47 12.56
N GLU A 202 14.61 6.63 11.94
CA GLU A 202 15.08 7.88 12.54
C GLU A 202 13.96 8.67 13.23
N GLU A 203 12.73 8.69 12.69
CA GLU A 203 11.61 9.42 13.29
C GLU A 203 10.80 8.51 14.24
N MET A 204 10.34 7.35 13.75
CA MET A 204 9.55 6.42 14.57
C MET A 204 10.42 5.62 15.56
N LYS A 205 11.74 5.61 15.38
CA LYS A 205 12.68 4.79 16.17
C LYS A 205 12.34 3.29 16.16
N ALA A 206 11.77 2.80 15.05
CA ALA A 206 11.32 1.44 14.87
C ALA A 206 12.26 0.64 13.95
N GLU A 207 12.20 -0.69 14.04
CA GLU A 207 12.88 -1.61 13.13
C GLU A 207 12.15 -1.68 11.78
N ALA A 208 12.87 -1.45 10.68
CA ALA A 208 12.32 -1.54 9.33
C ALA A 208 12.42 -2.98 8.79
N MET A 209 11.31 -3.70 8.82
CA MET A 209 11.16 -5.06 8.31
C MET A 209 10.69 -5.05 6.85
N ILE A 210 11.47 -4.38 5.99
CA ILE A 210 11.18 -4.22 4.56
C ILE A 210 12.34 -4.81 3.75
N PRO A 211 12.13 -5.87 2.95
CA PRO A 211 13.18 -6.53 2.20
C PRO A 211 13.69 -5.64 1.06
N ARG A 212 14.95 -5.84 0.67
CA ARG A 212 15.56 -5.09 -0.44
C ARG A 212 14.79 -5.32 -1.73
N ASN A 213 14.52 -4.26 -2.46
CA ASN A 213 13.96 -4.37 -3.80
C ASN A 213 15.06 -4.88 -4.76
N PRO A 214 14.88 -6.03 -5.42
CA PRO A 214 15.88 -6.55 -6.35
C PRO A 214 16.23 -5.57 -7.48
N ARG A 215 15.29 -4.69 -7.86
CA ARG A 215 15.51 -3.64 -8.87
C ARG A 215 16.49 -2.55 -8.42
N ASN A 216 16.71 -2.39 -7.11
CA ASN A 216 17.61 -1.40 -6.54
C ASN A 216 19.03 -1.95 -6.33
N THR A 217 19.26 -3.25 -6.53
CA THR A 217 20.60 -3.85 -6.46
C THR A 217 21.40 -3.41 -7.68
N GLN A 218 22.24 -2.38 -7.51
CA GLN A 218 23.23 -2.04 -8.52
C GLN A 218 24.43 -2.95 -8.35
N ASP A 219 24.81 -3.63 -9.43
CA ASP A 219 26.06 -4.36 -9.48
C ASP A 219 27.23 -3.36 -9.35
N THR A 220 28.12 -3.58 -8.39
CA THR A 220 29.24 -2.67 -8.11
C THR A 220 30.36 -2.93 -9.11
N HIS A 221 30.39 -2.15 -10.18
CA HIS A 221 31.37 -2.28 -11.27
C HIS A 221 32.70 -1.56 -11.00
N TYR A 222 33.07 -1.42 -9.73
CA TYR A 222 34.31 -0.78 -9.30
C TYR A 222 34.84 -1.48 -8.05
N THR A 223 36.15 -1.41 -7.86
CA THR A 223 36.83 -1.95 -6.68
C THR A 223 37.40 -0.78 -5.88
N LEU A 224 37.13 -0.79 -4.57
CA LEU A 224 37.77 0.12 -3.63
C LEU A 224 39.05 -0.55 -3.13
N LYS A 225 40.19 0.11 -3.32
CA LYS A 225 41.48 -0.25 -2.70
C LYS A 225 41.94 0.90 -1.80
N LYS A 226 42.92 0.66 -0.93
CA LYS A 226 43.43 1.67 0.03
C LYS A 226 43.92 2.95 -0.66
N ASP A 227 44.40 2.82 -1.88
CA ASP A 227 45.02 3.84 -2.73
C ASP A 227 44.06 4.50 -3.73
N GLY A 228 42.82 4.00 -3.87
CA GLY A 228 41.83 4.65 -4.72
C GLY A 228 40.71 3.75 -5.23
N VAL A 229 39.98 4.28 -6.22
CA VAL A 229 38.86 3.61 -6.87
C VAL A 229 39.34 3.10 -8.22
N TYR A 230 39.02 1.83 -8.51
CA TYR A 230 39.46 1.15 -9.72
C TYR A 230 38.26 0.64 -10.53
N CYS A 231 38.36 0.69 -11.86
CA CYS A 231 37.36 0.07 -12.74
C CYS A 231 37.61 -1.43 -12.89
N GLN A 232 36.73 -2.14 -13.62
CA GLN A 232 36.86 -3.58 -13.89
C GLN A 232 38.16 -3.98 -14.61
N ALA A 233 38.78 -3.06 -15.35
CA ALA A 233 40.10 -3.27 -15.97
C ALA A 233 41.28 -2.98 -15.01
N ALA A 234 41.01 -2.83 -13.70
CA ALA A 234 41.98 -2.43 -12.69
C ALA A 234 42.69 -1.08 -12.96
N LEU A 235 42.07 -0.19 -13.74
CA LEU A 235 42.59 1.17 -13.99
C LEU A 235 42.02 2.17 -12.96
N PRO A 236 42.84 3.12 -12.46
CA PRO A 236 42.40 4.09 -11.46
C PRO A 236 41.44 5.10 -12.09
N VAL A 237 40.19 5.15 -11.63
CA VAL A 237 39.18 6.04 -12.23
C VAL A 237 39.49 7.52 -11.94
N TYR A 238 39.08 8.40 -12.84
CA TYR A 238 39.31 9.84 -12.71
C TYR A 238 38.27 10.48 -11.79
N ARG A 239 38.70 11.16 -10.72
CA ARG A 239 37.80 11.89 -9.82
C ARG A 239 37.34 13.18 -10.49
N LYS A 240 36.06 13.28 -10.80
CA LYS A 240 35.45 14.45 -11.46
C LYS A 240 35.02 15.52 -10.47
N GLY A 241 34.47 15.12 -9.32
CA GLY A 241 33.96 16.08 -8.33
C GLY A 241 32.97 15.47 -7.35
N LYS A 242 32.09 16.32 -6.80
CA LYS A 242 30.98 15.94 -5.92
C LYS A 242 29.67 16.36 -6.56
N MET A 243 28.60 15.61 -6.30
CA MET A 243 27.24 15.96 -6.69
C MET A 243 26.29 15.60 -5.56
N THR A 244 25.36 16.48 -5.25
CA THR A 244 24.28 16.20 -4.29
C THR A 244 22.98 16.02 -5.05
N VAL A 245 22.32 14.87 -4.85
CA VAL A 245 21.01 14.56 -5.43
C VAL A 245 20.09 14.10 -4.32
N LYS A 246 18.94 14.77 -4.14
CA LYS A 246 17.95 14.44 -3.11
C LYS A 246 18.54 14.33 -1.70
N GLY A 247 19.43 15.27 -1.34
CA GLY A 247 20.10 15.31 -0.03
C GLY A 247 21.25 14.31 0.14
N ILE A 248 21.54 13.46 -0.84
CA ILE A 248 22.65 12.49 -0.78
C ILE A 248 23.81 13.01 -1.62
N THR A 249 24.99 13.12 -1.00
CA THR A 249 26.22 13.51 -1.70
C THR A 249 26.97 12.30 -2.24
N TYR A 250 27.29 12.35 -3.51
CA TYR A 250 28.05 11.35 -4.26
C TYR A 250 29.39 11.94 -4.71
N LEU A 251 30.45 11.15 -4.59
CA LEU A 251 31.69 11.36 -5.32
C LEU A 251 31.50 10.86 -6.75
N GLN A 252 31.79 11.74 -7.71
CA GLN A 252 31.72 11.43 -9.12
C GLN A 252 33.07 10.99 -9.64
N TYR A 253 33.10 9.82 -10.26
CA TYR A 253 34.25 9.31 -10.99
C TYR A 253 33.88 9.05 -12.45
N SER A 254 34.85 9.26 -13.33
CA SER A 254 34.72 9.07 -14.77
C SER A 254 35.80 8.13 -15.31
N CYS A 255 35.54 7.56 -16.48
CA CYS A 255 36.45 6.65 -17.15
C CYS A 255 37.84 7.29 -17.34
N PRO A 256 38.93 6.66 -16.87
CA PRO A 256 40.25 7.28 -16.92
C PRO A 256 40.76 7.45 -18.36
N LEU A 257 40.37 6.57 -19.28
CA LEU A 257 40.81 6.56 -20.68
C LEU A 257 40.50 7.87 -21.45
N HIS A 258 39.45 8.61 -21.05
CA HIS A 258 39.09 9.88 -21.69
C HIS A 258 39.53 11.12 -20.90
N TRP A 259 39.76 10.98 -19.60
CA TRP A 259 39.93 12.12 -18.69
C TRP A 259 41.35 12.26 -18.15
N ARG A 260 42.17 11.21 -18.20
CA ARG A 260 43.58 11.28 -17.83
C ARG A 260 44.46 11.35 -19.07
N LYS A 261 45.44 12.26 -19.04
CA LYS A 261 46.40 12.43 -20.13
C LYS A 261 47.28 11.18 -20.34
N GLU A 262 47.59 10.48 -19.26
CA GLU A 262 48.45 9.28 -19.25
C GLU A 262 47.93 8.14 -20.14
N PHE A 263 46.61 8.01 -20.30
CA PHE A 263 46.00 6.93 -21.08
C PHE A 263 45.56 7.36 -22.48
N ARG A 264 45.84 8.61 -22.88
CA ARG A 264 45.42 9.14 -24.18
C ARG A 264 46.22 8.48 -25.30
N GLY A 265 45.52 7.85 -26.25
CA GLY A 265 46.15 7.17 -27.39
C GLY A 265 46.74 5.80 -27.09
N GLN A 266 46.73 5.34 -25.83
CA GLN A 266 47.24 4.00 -25.47
C GLN A 266 46.25 2.87 -25.77
N TYR A 267 44.95 3.17 -25.82
CA TYR A 267 43.89 2.17 -25.94
C TYR A 267 42.96 2.51 -27.10
N LEU A 268 42.88 1.61 -28.08
CA LEU A 268 41.91 1.69 -29.18
C LEU A 268 40.48 1.32 -28.72
N LEU A 269 40.39 0.40 -27.75
CA LEU A 269 39.15 -0.11 -27.16
C LEU A 269 39.29 -0.19 -25.64
N CYS A 270 38.16 -0.19 -24.93
CA CYS A 270 38.17 -0.37 -23.47
C CYS A 270 38.68 -1.79 -23.12
N PRO A 271 39.71 -1.92 -22.26
CA PRO A 271 40.21 -3.22 -21.84
C PRO A 271 39.18 -4.08 -21.09
N ALA A 272 38.19 -3.46 -20.45
CA ALA A 272 37.06 -4.14 -19.82
C ALA A 272 35.90 -4.44 -20.80
N GLY A 273 36.08 -4.23 -22.11
CA GLY A 273 35.05 -4.47 -23.13
C GLY A 273 33.80 -3.61 -22.97
N HIS A 274 33.90 -2.45 -22.30
CA HIS A 274 32.71 -1.72 -21.89
C HIS A 274 32.01 -1.00 -23.06
N PRO A 275 30.72 -1.28 -23.37
CA PRO A 275 30.05 -0.78 -24.59
C PRO A 275 29.89 0.74 -24.66
N LYS A 276 29.85 1.43 -23.51
CA LYS A 276 29.82 2.91 -23.45
C LYS A 276 31.14 3.58 -23.82
N PHE A 277 32.22 2.85 -24.05
CA PHE A 277 33.49 3.43 -24.47
C PHE A 277 33.42 4.05 -25.87
N LEU A 278 32.78 3.38 -26.82
CA LEU A 278 32.63 3.86 -28.19
C LEU A 278 31.47 4.86 -28.34
N ARG A 279 30.38 4.65 -27.59
CA ARG A 279 29.15 5.47 -27.71
C ARG A 279 29.13 6.71 -26.82
N GLN A 280 29.96 6.76 -25.77
CA GLN A 280 30.00 7.83 -24.76
C GLN A 280 31.44 8.02 -24.26
N LYS A 281 31.68 8.92 -23.30
CA LYS A 281 33.00 9.11 -22.65
C LYS A 281 33.30 8.03 -21.60
N GLY A 282 33.02 6.76 -21.92
CA GLY A 282 33.15 5.62 -21.01
C GLY A 282 32.09 5.58 -19.89
N ARG A 283 32.33 4.77 -18.87
CA ARG A 283 31.41 4.59 -17.72
C ARG A 283 31.74 5.59 -16.60
N ASN A 284 30.71 6.21 -16.04
CA ASN A 284 30.80 7.00 -14.81
C ASN A 284 30.42 6.15 -13.60
N VAL A 285 31.08 6.39 -12.48
CA VAL A 285 30.83 5.74 -11.20
C VAL A 285 30.43 6.80 -10.18
N LEU A 286 29.37 6.53 -9.42
CA LEU A 286 28.94 7.36 -8.31
C LEU A 286 29.13 6.59 -7.02
N ILE A 287 29.92 7.14 -6.10
CA ILE A 287 30.15 6.53 -4.79
C ILE A 287 29.52 7.42 -3.75
N ARG A 288 28.61 6.84 -2.96
CA ARG A 288 27.91 7.57 -1.90
C ARG A 288 28.89 7.93 -0.79
N MET A 289 28.85 9.18 -0.31
CA MET A 289 29.71 9.62 0.80
C MET A 289 29.19 9.22 2.18
N THR A 290 27.87 9.20 2.36
CA THR A 290 27.23 8.80 3.61
C THR A 290 26.80 7.34 3.54
N PRO A 291 26.88 6.57 4.64
CA PRO A 291 26.28 5.25 4.70
C PRO A 291 24.82 5.25 4.27
N SER A 292 24.41 4.17 3.62
CA SER A 292 23.00 3.95 3.30
C SER A 292 22.22 3.68 4.57
N ILE A 293 21.00 4.20 4.70
CA ILE A 293 20.13 3.84 5.83
C ILE A 293 19.90 2.32 5.94
N ARG A 294 20.02 1.61 4.80
CA ARG A 294 19.91 0.15 4.70
C ARG A 294 21.02 -0.60 5.43
N GLU A 295 22.12 0.06 5.78
CA GLU A 295 23.18 -0.55 6.59
C GLU A 295 22.77 -0.66 8.06
N LYS A 296 21.77 0.11 8.51
CA LYS A 296 21.18 -0.01 9.85
C LYS A 296 20.13 -1.13 9.96
N ILE A 297 19.91 -1.89 8.87
CA ILE A 297 18.90 -2.95 8.82
C ILE A 297 19.64 -4.28 8.78
N ASP A 298 19.33 -5.15 9.74
CA ASP A 298 19.95 -6.47 9.89
C ASP A 298 19.34 -7.50 8.94
N TYR A 299 19.53 -7.25 7.64
CA TYR A 299 19.08 -8.15 6.58
C TYR A 299 19.65 -9.57 6.77
N GLY A 300 18.79 -10.56 6.58
CA GLY A 300 19.18 -11.97 6.59
C GLY A 300 19.25 -12.63 7.97
N THR A 301 19.10 -11.86 9.05
CA THR A 301 18.96 -12.42 10.40
C THR A 301 17.69 -13.25 10.56
N GLN A 302 17.70 -14.18 11.51
CA GLN A 302 16.53 -15.01 11.81
C GLN A 302 15.36 -14.15 12.32
N ARG A 303 15.65 -13.17 13.20
CA ARG A 303 14.68 -12.17 13.67
C ARG A 303 13.99 -11.46 12.50
N PHE A 304 14.75 -10.99 11.51
CA PHE A 304 14.17 -10.33 10.35
C PHE A 304 13.18 -11.24 9.61
N LYS A 305 13.54 -12.51 9.38
CA LYS A 305 12.67 -13.47 8.68
C LYS A 305 11.39 -13.73 9.46
N GLU A 306 11.49 -13.95 10.77
CA GLU A 306 10.33 -14.26 11.63
C GLU A 306 9.34 -13.10 11.70
N ILE A 307 9.84 -11.88 11.91
CA ILE A 307 9.00 -10.69 11.99
C ILE A 307 8.43 -10.34 10.61
N TYR A 308 9.22 -10.45 9.55
CA TYR A 308 8.74 -10.23 8.18
C TYR A 308 7.61 -11.20 7.80
N ASN A 309 7.63 -12.45 8.28
CA ASN A 309 6.53 -13.39 8.05
C ASN A 309 5.20 -12.92 8.66
N LYS A 310 5.22 -12.11 9.72
CA LYS A 310 4.00 -11.50 10.28
C LYS A 310 3.35 -10.48 9.35
N ARG A 311 4.04 -9.97 8.32
CA ARG A 311 3.48 -9.09 7.27
C ARG A 311 2.26 -9.70 6.59
N ASN A 312 2.17 -11.03 6.52
CA ASN A 312 1.00 -11.72 5.94
C ASN A 312 -0.32 -11.39 6.68
N SER A 313 -0.27 -10.79 7.87
CA SER A 313 -1.44 -10.18 8.53
C SER A 313 -2.17 -9.19 7.62
N VAL A 314 -1.44 -8.40 6.83
CA VAL A 314 -2.01 -7.42 5.91
C VAL A 314 -2.87 -8.11 4.84
N GLU A 315 -2.37 -9.21 4.28
CA GLU A 315 -3.10 -10.03 3.30
C GLU A 315 -4.38 -10.59 3.92
N ARG A 316 -4.31 -11.06 5.18
CA ARG A 316 -5.48 -11.54 5.93
C ARG A 316 -6.50 -10.43 6.23
N VAL A 317 -6.05 -9.19 6.48
CA VAL A 317 -6.93 -8.02 6.58
C VAL A 317 -7.67 -7.80 5.25
N PHE A 318 -6.95 -7.78 4.13
CA PHE A 318 -7.58 -7.61 2.82
C PHE A 318 -8.50 -8.76 2.43
N SER A 319 -8.19 -10.01 2.80
CA SER A 319 -9.11 -11.14 2.61
C SER A 319 -10.43 -10.95 3.35
N ARG A 320 -10.39 -10.42 4.58
CA ARG A 320 -11.62 -10.11 5.35
C ARG A 320 -12.39 -8.94 4.75
N LEU A 321 -11.71 -7.87 4.35
CA LEU A 321 -12.33 -6.73 3.67
C LEU A 321 -12.95 -7.13 2.32
N LEU A 322 -12.29 -8.03 1.58
CA LEU A 322 -12.81 -8.62 0.35
C LEU A 322 -14.08 -9.44 0.62
N ALA A 323 -14.13 -10.20 1.72
CA ALA A 323 -15.30 -11.00 2.08
C ALA A 323 -16.56 -10.13 2.28
N ILE A 324 -16.42 -8.88 2.73
CA ILE A 324 -17.50 -7.90 2.87
C ILE A 324 -17.63 -6.94 1.68
N SER A 325 -17.14 -7.34 0.50
CA SER A 325 -17.28 -6.62 -0.77
C SER A 325 -16.56 -5.26 -0.85
N MET A 326 -15.54 -5.01 -0.03
CA MET A 326 -14.78 -3.74 -0.12
C MET A 326 -14.17 -3.54 -1.52
N GLN A 327 -13.58 -4.59 -2.09
CA GLN A 327 -12.87 -4.51 -3.39
C GLN A 327 -13.80 -4.45 -4.62
N ASN A 328 -15.10 -4.71 -4.43
CA ASN A 328 -16.11 -4.73 -5.49
C ASN A 328 -17.22 -3.72 -5.16
N PRO A 329 -16.93 -2.40 -5.13
CA PRO A 329 -17.94 -1.40 -4.82
C PRO A 329 -19.05 -1.38 -5.89
N SER A 330 -20.30 -1.27 -5.46
CA SER A 330 -21.47 -1.06 -6.33
C SER A 330 -21.69 0.42 -6.68
N VAL A 331 -20.78 1.30 -6.25
CA VAL A 331 -20.85 2.77 -6.41
C VAL A 331 -19.70 3.28 -7.28
N LYS A 332 -19.83 4.53 -7.73
CA LYS A 332 -18.89 5.18 -8.66
C LYS A 332 -18.46 6.56 -8.15
N GLY A 333 -17.31 7.01 -8.61
CA GLY A 333 -16.69 8.27 -8.20
C GLY A 333 -15.84 8.11 -6.94
N LEU A 334 -14.76 8.90 -6.86
CA LEU A 334 -13.72 8.74 -5.84
C LEU A 334 -14.29 8.79 -4.43
N ARG A 335 -15.13 9.80 -4.14
CA ARG A 335 -15.66 10.02 -2.79
C ARG A 335 -16.57 8.88 -2.34
N ALA A 336 -17.42 8.37 -3.23
CA ALA A 336 -18.30 7.25 -2.90
C ALA A 336 -17.49 5.97 -2.64
N VAL A 337 -16.45 5.72 -3.43
CA VAL A 337 -15.56 4.56 -3.24
C VAL A 337 -14.72 4.71 -1.98
N GLN A 338 -14.23 5.90 -1.65
CA GLN A 338 -13.57 6.20 -0.38
C GLN A 338 -14.49 5.85 0.79
N ASN A 339 -15.72 6.37 0.78
CA ASN A 339 -16.69 6.13 1.84
C ASN A 339 -17.09 4.65 1.95
N HIS A 340 -17.25 3.94 0.82
CA HIS A 340 -17.48 2.49 0.81
C HIS A 340 -16.31 1.73 1.47
N CYS A 341 -15.07 2.09 1.17
CA CYS A 341 -13.89 1.47 1.79
C CYS A 341 -13.84 1.77 3.30
N THR A 342 -13.96 3.04 3.70
CA THR A 342 -13.93 3.42 5.12
C THR A 342 -15.03 2.73 5.93
N ILE A 343 -16.24 2.56 5.36
CA ILE A 343 -17.33 1.82 6.02
C ILE A 343 -17.00 0.34 6.17
N ALA A 344 -16.32 -0.29 5.20
CA ALA A 344 -15.83 -1.67 5.35
C ALA A 344 -14.82 -1.80 6.51
N HIS A 345 -13.90 -0.85 6.63
CA HIS A 345 -12.97 -0.78 7.77
C HIS A 345 -13.71 -0.59 9.10
N ILE A 346 -14.69 0.32 9.17
CA ILE A 346 -15.57 0.51 10.33
C ILE A 346 -16.26 -0.79 10.72
N THR A 347 -16.78 -1.57 9.75
CA THR A 347 -17.42 -2.85 10.02
C THR A 347 -16.48 -3.84 10.69
N VAL A 348 -15.24 -3.99 10.19
CA VAL A 348 -14.23 -4.88 10.78
C VAL A 348 -13.91 -4.47 12.22
N LEU A 349 -13.71 -3.18 12.46
CA LEU A 349 -13.37 -2.64 13.78
C LEU A 349 -14.54 -2.79 14.77
N LEU A 350 -15.78 -2.56 14.33
CA LEU A 350 -16.97 -2.76 15.15
C LEU A 350 -17.13 -4.23 15.58
N VAL A 351 -16.91 -5.17 14.67
CA VAL A 351 -16.95 -6.60 15.02
C VAL A 351 -15.87 -6.92 16.05
N ALA A 352 -14.65 -6.42 15.86
CA ALA A 352 -13.56 -6.63 16.81
C ALA A 352 -13.90 -6.10 18.20
N LEU A 353 -14.39 -4.86 18.28
CA LEU A 353 -14.77 -4.22 19.55
C LEU A 353 -15.92 -4.97 20.23
N THR A 354 -16.91 -5.40 19.45
CA THR A 354 -18.06 -6.16 19.97
C THR A 354 -17.62 -7.52 20.50
N ALA A 355 -16.79 -8.24 19.75
CA ALA A 355 -16.26 -9.54 20.15
C ALA A 355 -15.48 -9.44 21.46
N HIS A 356 -14.60 -8.43 21.58
CA HIS A 356 -13.84 -8.19 22.81
C HIS A 356 -14.75 -7.90 24.01
N ARG A 357 -15.69 -6.96 23.86
CA ARG A 357 -16.62 -6.59 24.95
C ARG A 357 -17.57 -7.72 25.35
N MET A 358 -17.76 -8.70 24.49
CA MET A 358 -18.53 -9.93 24.77
C MET A 358 -17.66 -11.06 25.34
N GLY A 359 -16.37 -10.82 25.62
CA GLY A 359 -15.43 -11.84 26.10
C GLY A 359 -15.06 -12.91 25.06
N CYS A 360 -15.32 -12.64 23.78
CA CYS A 360 -15.03 -13.53 22.65
C CYS A 360 -13.79 -13.07 21.88
N ASP A 361 -12.64 -12.96 22.55
CA ASP A 361 -11.40 -12.41 21.96
C ASP A 361 -10.89 -13.22 20.76
N ASP A 362 -11.15 -14.52 20.72
CA ASP A 362 -10.86 -15.39 19.58
C ASP A 362 -11.64 -14.96 18.32
N LYS A 363 -12.77 -14.25 18.50
CA LYS A 363 -13.68 -13.87 17.42
C LYS A 363 -13.46 -12.48 16.84
N ILE A 364 -12.47 -11.71 17.31
CA ILE A 364 -12.23 -10.33 16.83
C ILE A 364 -11.99 -10.22 15.32
N ARG A 365 -11.65 -11.33 14.66
CA ARG A 365 -11.36 -11.41 13.22
C ARG A 365 -12.56 -11.91 12.38
N PHE A 366 -13.65 -12.35 12.99
CA PHE A 366 -14.68 -13.17 12.34
C PHE A 366 -15.89 -12.38 11.81
N VAL A 367 -15.68 -11.48 10.86
CA VAL A 367 -16.72 -10.52 10.40
C VAL A 367 -18.03 -11.18 9.95
N LYS A 368 -17.97 -12.28 9.18
CA LYS A 368 -19.18 -12.94 8.64
C LYS A 368 -19.85 -13.91 9.61
N SER A 369 -19.06 -14.64 10.40
CA SER A 369 -19.57 -15.69 11.30
C SER A 369 -19.86 -15.20 12.70
N PHE A 370 -19.47 -13.96 13.04
CA PHE A 370 -19.79 -13.38 14.34
C PHE A 370 -21.30 -13.16 14.50
N VAL A 371 -21.97 -12.58 13.51
CA VAL A 371 -23.40 -12.22 13.62
C VAL A 371 -24.39 -13.41 13.58
N PRO A 372 -24.22 -14.44 12.71
CA PRO A 372 -25.19 -15.54 12.61
C PRO A 372 -25.28 -16.42 13.86
N ASN A 373 -24.24 -16.46 14.69
CA ASN A 373 -24.17 -17.35 15.86
C ASN A 373 -24.70 -16.72 17.16
N PHE A 374 -25.16 -15.46 17.14
CA PHE A 374 -25.78 -14.79 18.30
C PHE A 374 -27.29 -14.57 18.16
N LEU A 375 -27.84 -14.81 16.98
CA LEU A 375 -29.29 -14.70 16.70
C LEU A 375 -29.96 -16.08 16.57
N ALA A 376 -29.24 -17.15 16.92
CA ALA A 376 -29.74 -18.53 16.94
C ALA A 376 -30.16 -18.95 18.35
#